data_AF-A0A502YZY2-F1
#
_entry.id   AF-A0A502YZY2-F1
#
_cell.length_a   1.000
_cell.length_b   1.000
_cell.length_c   1.000
_cell.angle_alpha   90.00
_cell.angle_beta   90.00
_cell.angle_gamma   90.00
#
_symmetry.space_group_name_H-M   'P 1'
#
loop_
_entity.id
_entity.type
_entity.pdbx_description
1 polymer ?
#
loop_
_entity_poly.entity_id
_entity_poly.type
_entity_poly.pdbx_seq_one_letter_code
_entity_poly.pdbx_strand_id
1 'polypeptide(L)'
;MTRLCRQLEAFKPTFIEQPFKGFDLDAMAAGRQASSGRYYLHQDCQDGRILRSQKVAGMCEAAGIPCYAGAMWVSGIGLAASLHFACSSPAIKYGSDFYAADYLMTDDLVVSPLAVSDGAIFVPTGLGVEAELGGIGFGGLGIHGLIGVRAAKHAGEALSNAEACALSL
;
A
#
# COMPACT_ATOMS: atom_id res chain seq x y z
N MET A 1 22.54 -14.95 4.33
CA MET A 1 22.67 -13.76 3.45
C MET A 1 23.00 -14.21 2.03
N THR A 2 22.14 -13.93 1.04
CA THR A 2 22.44 -14.29 -0.37
C THR A 2 23.59 -13.44 -0.94
N ARG A 3 24.24 -13.93 -2.01
CA ARG A 3 25.29 -13.17 -2.71
C ARG A 3 24.77 -11.83 -3.23
N LEU A 4 23.55 -11.81 -3.78
CA LEU A 4 22.91 -10.61 -4.31
C LEU A 4 22.70 -9.56 -3.21
N CYS A 5 22.18 -9.95 -2.05
CA CYS A 5 21.96 -9.00 -0.96
C CYS A 5 23.25 -8.34 -0.48
N ARG A 6 24.37 -9.08 -0.42
CA ARG A 6 25.68 -8.49 -0.08
C ARG A 6 26.15 -7.48 -1.12
N GLN A 7 25.87 -7.72 -2.40
CA GLN A 7 26.22 -6.77 -3.46
C GLN A 7 25.37 -5.49 -3.36
N LEU A 8 24.10 -5.62 -2.97
CA LEU A 8 23.20 -4.48 -2.79
C LEU A 8 23.62 -3.57 -1.62
N GLU A 9 24.33 -4.09 -0.61
CA GLU A 9 24.80 -3.28 0.53
C GLU A 9 25.66 -2.07 0.11
N ALA A 10 26.39 -2.19 -1.01
CA ALA A 10 27.19 -1.09 -1.56
C ALA A 10 26.33 0.14 -1.94
N PHE A 11 25.06 -0.08 -2.30
CA PHE A 11 24.11 0.97 -2.68
C PHE A 11 23.35 1.54 -1.48
N LYS A 12 23.57 1.02 -0.27
CA LYS A 12 22.91 1.46 0.97
C LYS A 12 21.38 1.57 0.83
N PRO A 13 20.68 0.51 0.37
CA PRO A 13 19.23 0.57 0.25
C PRO A 13 18.59 0.79 1.63
N THR A 14 17.48 1.53 1.65
CA THR A 14 16.68 1.72 2.86
C THR A 14 16.23 0.37 3.42
N PHE A 15 15.80 -0.53 2.53
CA PHE A 15 15.48 -1.90 2.86
C PHE A 15 15.55 -2.84 1.66
N ILE A 16 15.46 -4.14 1.92
CA ILE A 16 15.32 -5.17 0.89
C ILE A 16 14.07 -5.98 1.20
N GLU A 17 13.18 -6.09 0.22
CA GLU A 17 11.94 -6.83 0.33
C GLU A 17 12.14 -8.31 -0.05
N GLN A 18 11.59 -9.21 0.76
CA GLN A 18 11.47 -10.66 0.50
C GLN A 18 12.69 -11.31 -0.22
N PRO A 19 13.91 -11.25 0.33
CA PRO A 19 15.10 -11.83 -0.30
C PRO A 19 15.11 -13.37 -0.34
N PHE A 20 14.20 -14.01 0.40
CA PHE A 20 14.00 -15.46 0.46
C PHE A 20 12.53 -15.78 0.20
N LYS A 21 12.22 -17.06 -0.03
CA LYS A 21 10.84 -17.50 -0.16
C LYS A 21 10.11 -17.23 1.17
N GLY A 22 8.91 -16.67 1.10
CA GLY A 22 8.18 -16.23 2.30
C GLY A 22 7.88 -17.33 3.33
N PHE A 23 7.90 -18.60 2.94
CA PHE A 23 7.72 -19.73 3.85
C PHE A 23 9.01 -20.20 4.54
N ASP A 24 10.18 -19.73 4.10
CA ASP A 24 11.47 -20.03 4.72
C ASP A 24 11.77 -18.99 5.82
N LEU A 25 11.07 -19.15 6.95
CA LEU A 25 11.12 -18.20 8.07
C LEU A 25 12.51 -18.17 8.73
N ASP A 26 13.23 -19.30 8.73
CA ASP A 26 14.58 -19.38 9.27
C ASP A 26 15.56 -18.57 8.40
N ALA A 27 15.46 -18.68 7.07
CA ALA A 27 16.28 -17.86 6.17
C ALA A 27 15.95 -16.37 6.27
N MET A 28 14.67 -16.01 6.39
CA MET A 28 14.23 -14.62 6.61
C MET A 28 14.77 -14.05 7.93
N ALA A 29 14.68 -14.82 9.02
CA ALA A 29 15.20 -14.42 10.34
C ALA A 29 16.72 -14.26 10.34
N ALA A 30 17.45 -15.24 9.77
CA ALA A 30 18.90 -15.18 9.64
C ALA A 30 19.35 -14.02 8.73
N GLY A 31 18.59 -13.74 7.67
CA GLY A 31 18.75 -12.56 6.84
C GLY A 31 18.67 -11.28 7.69
N ARG A 32 17.56 -11.10 8.43
CA ARG A 32 17.31 -9.90 9.26
C ARG A 32 18.45 -9.62 10.23
N GLN A 33 18.96 -10.65 10.90
CA GLN A 33 20.10 -10.52 11.78
C GLN A 33 21.37 -10.09 11.03
N ALA A 34 21.65 -10.71 9.88
CA ALA A 34 22.85 -10.42 9.10
C ALA A 34 22.86 -9.02 8.45
N SER A 35 21.71 -8.41 8.20
CA SER A 35 21.62 -7.07 7.56
C SER A 35 21.49 -5.92 8.55
N SER A 36 21.71 -6.17 9.84
CA SER A 36 21.44 -5.20 10.93
C SER A 36 19.98 -4.72 10.94
N GLY A 37 19.04 -5.61 10.61
CA GLY A 37 17.61 -5.31 10.63
C GLY A 37 17.02 -4.71 9.36
N ARG A 38 17.79 -4.54 8.27
CA ARG A 38 17.32 -3.92 7.00
C ARG A 38 16.39 -4.78 6.13
N TYR A 39 15.97 -5.94 6.61
CA TYR A 39 14.89 -6.72 6.01
C TYR A 39 13.63 -6.47 6.82
N TYR A 40 12.63 -5.86 6.19
CA TYR A 40 11.38 -5.50 6.83
C TYR A 40 10.21 -6.29 6.28
N LEU A 41 9.16 -6.26 7.07
CA LEU A 41 7.89 -6.88 6.73
C LEU A 41 7.15 -5.93 5.80
N HIS A 42 6.94 -6.39 4.57
CA HIS A 42 5.93 -5.87 3.68
C HIS A 42 4.57 -6.20 4.31
N GLN A 43 3.85 -5.17 4.74
CA GLN A 43 2.54 -5.34 5.30
C GLN A 43 1.51 -5.25 4.18
N ASP A 44 1.11 -6.40 3.66
CA ASP A 44 0.03 -6.50 2.68
C ASP A 44 -1.27 -5.92 3.27
N CYS A 45 -1.76 -4.86 2.66
CA CYS A 45 -3.00 -4.19 3.06
C CYS A 45 -4.22 -4.67 2.28
N GLN A 46 -4.20 -5.92 1.77
CA GLN A 46 -5.23 -6.44 0.86
C GLN A 46 -6.68 -6.31 1.36
N ASP A 47 -7.57 -6.13 0.40
CA ASP A 47 -9.02 -5.98 0.60
C ASP A 47 -9.59 -7.09 1.50
N GLY A 48 -10.32 -6.68 2.55
CA GLY A 48 -10.95 -7.59 3.51
C GLY A 48 -10.02 -8.16 4.60
N ARG A 49 -8.75 -7.73 4.68
CA ARG A 49 -7.79 -8.21 5.69
C ARG A 49 -7.33 -7.16 6.70
N ILE A 50 -7.88 -5.94 6.69
CA ILE A 50 -7.46 -4.82 7.56
C ILE A 50 -7.33 -5.23 9.04
N LEU A 51 -8.31 -5.93 9.60
CA LEU A 51 -8.24 -6.39 11.00
C LEU A 51 -7.08 -7.36 11.26
N ARG A 52 -6.73 -8.20 10.29
CA ARG A 52 -5.56 -9.07 10.39
C ARG A 52 -4.28 -8.26 10.24
N SER A 53 -4.27 -7.28 9.34
CA SER A 53 -3.12 -6.39 9.15
C SER A 53 -2.82 -5.56 10.41
N GLN A 54 -3.86 -5.08 11.11
CA GLN A 54 -3.71 -4.43 12.42
C GLN A 54 -3.09 -5.35 13.47
N LYS A 55 -3.50 -6.63 13.53
CA LYS A 55 -2.92 -7.59 14.48
C LYS A 55 -1.43 -7.83 14.19
N VAL A 56 -1.06 -7.99 12.93
CA VAL A 56 0.35 -8.16 12.54
C VAL A 56 1.15 -6.90 12.86
N ALA A 57 0.63 -5.73 12.51
CA ALA A 57 1.28 -4.46 12.80
C ALA A 57 1.46 -4.24 14.31
N GLY A 58 0.48 -4.59 15.14
CA GLY A 58 0.59 -4.52 16.60
C GLY A 58 1.65 -5.48 17.16
N MET A 59 1.79 -6.68 16.61
CA MET A 59 2.90 -7.58 16.97
C MET A 59 4.26 -7.01 16.56
N CYS A 60 4.33 -6.40 15.37
CA CYS A 60 5.56 -5.77 14.88
C CYS A 60 5.96 -4.57 15.75
N GLU A 61 4.99 -3.73 16.11
CA GLU A 61 5.17 -2.62 17.05
C GLU A 61 5.73 -3.12 18.38
N ALA A 62 5.09 -4.12 18.99
CA ALA A 62 5.53 -4.69 20.27
C ALA A 62 6.95 -5.30 20.19
N ALA A 63 7.35 -5.80 19.02
CA ALA A 63 8.67 -6.36 18.77
C ALA A 63 9.71 -5.32 18.30
N GLY A 64 9.33 -4.04 18.17
CA GLY A 64 10.22 -3.00 17.63
C GLY A 64 10.65 -3.25 16.18
N ILE A 65 9.78 -3.91 15.39
CA ILE A 65 10.01 -4.20 13.97
C ILE A 65 9.24 -3.16 13.16
N PRO A 66 9.91 -2.24 12.46
CA PRO A 66 9.23 -1.30 11.58
C PRO A 66 8.71 -2.00 10.32
N CYS A 67 7.59 -1.50 9.81
CA CYS A 67 6.85 -2.04 8.69
C CYS A 67 6.81 -1.05 7.52
N TYR A 68 6.67 -1.61 6.33
CA TYR A 68 6.38 -0.90 5.10
C TYR A 68 4.94 -1.22 4.68
N ALA A 69 4.16 -0.21 4.31
CA ALA A 69 2.75 -0.40 3.93
C ALA A 69 2.66 -0.77 2.45
N GLY A 70 2.50 -2.06 2.19
CA GLY A 70 2.48 -2.61 0.86
C GLY A 70 1.07 -2.84 0.33
N ALA A 71 0.84 -2.50 -0.93
CA ALA A 71 -0.36 -2.85 -1.66
C ALA A 71 -0.01 -3.65 -2.92
N MET A 72 -0.88 -4.61 -3.21
CA MET A 72 -0.93 -5.22 -4.53
C MET A 72 -1.53 -4.23 -5.54
N TRP A 73 -1.77 -4.70 -6.76
CA TRP A 73 -2.42 -3.90 -7.80
C TRP A 73 -3.90 -3.77 -7.48
N VAL A 74 -4.21 -2.82 -6.59
CA VAL A 74 -5.52 -2.62 -5.98
C VAL A 74 -6.14 -1.32 -6.49
N SER A 75 -7.46 -1.32 -6.64
CA SER A 75 -8.25 -0.14 -7.00
C SER A 75 -8.18 0.95 -5.93
N GLY A 76 -8.63 2.17 -6.26
CA GLY A 76 -8.68 3.30 -5.33
C GLY A 76 -9.50 3.02 -4.07
N ILE A 77 -10.51 2.14 -4.14
CA ILE A 77 -11.31 1.70 -2.99
C ILE A 77 -10.42 0.98 -1.96
N GLY A 78 -9.63 0.01 -2.42
CA GLY A 78 -8.76 -0.76 -1.55
C GLY A 78 -7.55 0.04 -1.08
N LEU A 79 -7.01 0.93 -1.93
CA LEU A 79 -5.96 1.87 -1.52
C LEU A 79 -6.45 2.83 -0.43
N ALA A 80 -7.67 3.37 -0.52
CA ALA A 80 -8.22 4.23 0.51
C ALA A 80 -8.31 3.50 1.87
N ALA A 81 -8.81 2.27 1.85
CA ALA A 81 -8.92 1.46 3.06
C ALA A 81 -7.53 1.09 3.64
N SER A 82 -6.58 0.76 2.77
CA SER A 82 -5.17 0.51 3.12
C SER A 82 -4.51 1.74 3.73
N LEU A 83 -4.82 2.93 3.20
CA LEU A 83 -4.28 4.20 3.65
C LEU A 83 -4.77 4.59 5.04
N HIS A 84 -6.06 4.39 5.33
CA HIS A 84 -6.59 4.55 6.69
C HIS A 84 -5.88 3.61 7.69
N PHE A 85 -5.67 2.35 7.31
CA PHE A 85 -4.91 1.41 8.15
C PHE A 85 -3.47 1.86 8.36
N ALA A 86 -2.75 2.18 7.29
CA ALA A 86 -1.34 2.49 7.36
C ALA A 86 -1.08 3.74 8.20
N CYS A 87 -1.89 4.78 8.01
CA CYS A 87 -1.81 6.02 8.78
C CYS A 87 -2.22 5.88 10.25
N SER A 88 -3.05 4.89 10.58
CA SER A 88 -3.44 4.60 11.97
C SER A 88 -2.48 3.66 12.69
N SER A 89 -1.45 3.14 12.01
CA SER A 89 -0.53 2.16 12.58
C SER A 89 0.86 2.77 12.83
N PRO A 90 1.30 2.90 14.10
CA PRO A 90 2.62 3.43 14.42
C PRO A 90 3.77 2.50 13.95
N ALA A 91 3.48 1.24 13.62
CA ALA A 91 4.46 0.30 13.09
C ALA A 91 4.91 0.67 11.66
N ILE A 92 4.08 1.37 10.88
CA ILE A 92 4.42 1.79 9.52
C ILE A 92 5.43 2.96 9.58
N LYS A 93 6.65 2.73 9.08
CA LYS A 93 7.75 3.71 9.14
C LYS A 93 8.43 3.99 7.79
N TYR A 94 8.21 3.15 6.78
CA TYR A 94 8.90 3.23 5.50
C TYR A 94 8.05 3.81 4.36
N GLY A 95 6.87 4.35 4.65
CA GLY A 95 5.93 4.80 3.61
C GLY A 95 5.16 3.64 2.99
N SER A 96 4.71 3.83 1.75
CA SER A 96 3.93 2.87 0.97
C SER A 96 4.19 2.91 -0.53
N ASP A 97 3.74 1.88 -1.24
CA ASP A 97 3.66 1.81 -2.72
C ASP A 97 2.23 2.06 -3.22
N PHE A 98 1.48 2.94 -2.56
CA PHE A 98 0.07 3.20 -2.88
C PHE A 98 -0.12 4.08 -4.13
N TYR A 99 0.58 3.76 -5.22
CA TYR A 99 0.57 4.50 -6.49
C TYR A 99 -0.16 3.74 -7.61
N ALA A 100 -0.52 2.47 -7.40
CA ALA A 100 -1.02 1.61 -8.49
C ALA A 100 -2.28 2.15 -9.17
N ALA A 101 -3.28 2.61 -8.40
CA ALA A 101 -4.54 3.10 -8.95
C ALA A 101 -4.37 4.35 -9.82
N ASP A 102 -3.50 5.28 -9.42
CA ASP A 102 -3.33 6.55 -10.11
C ASP A 102 -2.38 6.48 -11.32
N TYR A 103 -1.36 5.61 -11.25
CA TYR A 103 -0.25 5.61 -12.20
C TYR A 103 -0.12 4.33 -13.05
N LEU A 104 -0.65 3.19 -12.59
CA LEU A 104 -0.54 1.91 -13.30
C LEU A 104 -1.86 1.46 -13.94
N MET A 105 -2.99 1.80 -13.33
CA MET A 105 -4.30 1.40 -13.84
C MET A 105 -4.80 2.37 -14.90
N THR A 106 -5.40 1.84 -15.97
CA THR A 106 -6.00 2.67 -17.02
C THR A 106 -7.31 3.31 -16.57
N ASP A 107 -8.04 2.62 -15.70
CA ASP A 107 -9.35 3.02 -15.19
C ASP A 107 -9.55 2.50 -13.76
N ASP A 108 -10.42 3.16 -12.99
CA ASP A 108 -10.68 2.85 -11.58
C ASP A 108 -12.18 2.97 -11.23
N LEU A 109 -12.59 2.35 -10.13
CA LEU A 109 -13.97 2.35 -9.64
C LEU A 109 -14.32 3.59 -8.80
N VAL A 110 -13.32 4.40 -8.45
CA VAL A 110 -13.52 5.62 -7.66
C VAL A 110 -13.87 6.80 -8.56
N VAL A 111 -14.80 7.65 -8.10
CA VAL A 111 -15.21 8.85 -8.84
C VAL A 111 -14.09 9.88 -8.92
N SER A 112 -13.24 9.94 -7.90
CA SER A 112 -12.10 10.83 -7.83
C SER A 112 -10.89 10.09 -7.28
N PRO A 113 -9.70 10.28 -7.88
CA PRO A 113 -8.47 9.64 -7.42
C PRO A 113 -8.08 10.14 -6.03
N LEU A 114 -7.22 9.38 -5.36
CA LEU A 114 -6.65 9.79 -4.08
C LEU A 114 -5.72 10.99 -4.31
N ALA A 115 -5.74 11.95 -3.38
CA ALA A 115 -4.87 13.11 -3.50
C ALA A 115 -3.41 12.68 -3.26
N VAL A 116 -2.54 13.02 -4.21
CA VAL A 116 -1.09 12.82 -4.13
C VAL A 116 -0.40 14.16 -4.38
N SER A 117 0.48 14.56 -3.48
CA SER A 117 1.26 15.80 -3.59
C SER A 117 2.57 15.68 -2.82
N ASP A 118 3.65 16.26 -3.34
CA ASP A 118 4.97 16.30 -2.71
C ASP A 118 5.49 14.94 -2.21
N GLY A 119 5.23 13.87 -2.96
CA GLY A 119 5.67 12.51 -2.61
C GLY A 119 4.88 11.88 -1.46
N ALA A 120 3.69 12.39 -1.14
CA ALA A 120 2.79 11.82 -0.15
C ALA A 120 1.39 11.59 -0.73
N ILE A 121 0.74 10.53 -0.27
CA ILE A 121 -0.67 10.24 -0.52
C ILE A 121 -1.51 10.59 0.72
N PHE A 122 -2.64 11.23 0.50
CA PHE A 122 -3.47 11.81 1.57
C PHE A 122 -4.70 10.95 1.84
N VAL A 123 -4.98 10.73 3.13
CA VAL A 123 -6.18 10.02 3.60
C VAL A 123 -7.41 10.83 3.18
N PRO A 124 -8.39 10.23 2.48
CA PRO A 124 -9.65 10.90 2.16
C PRO A 124 -10.37 11.41 3.40
N THR A 125 -10.99 12.59 3.30
CA THR A 125 -11.83 13.13 4.38
C THR A 125 -13.15 12.35 4.47
N GLY A 126 -13.51 11.88 5.66
CA GLY A 126 -14.76 11.13 5.89
C GLY A 126 -14.54 9.63 6.00
N LEU A 127 -15.53 8.84 5.57
CA LEU A 127 -15.54 7.37 5.72
C LEU A 127 -14.80 6.61 4.59
N GLY A 128 -14.25 7.31 3.60
CA GLY A 128 -13.52 6.69 2.49
C GLY A 128 -13.69 7.45 1.17
N VAL A 129 -13.82 6.70 0.07
CA VAL A 129 -13.96 7.20 -1.31
C VAL A 129 -15.38 7.03 -1.84
N GLU A 130 -15.75 7.89 -2.79
CA GLU A 130 -16.95 7.70 -3.60
C GLU A 130 -16.65 6.73 -4.74
N ALA A 131 -17.51 5.72 -4.93
CA ALA A 131 -17.35 4.69 -5.95
C ALA A 131 -18.51 4.73 -6.95
N GLU A 132 -18.20 4.69 -8.24
CA GLU A 132 -19.19 4.57 -9.31
C GLU A 132 -19.23 3.12 -9.79
N LEU A 133 -20.20 2.37 -9.28
CA LEU A 133 -20.48 1.01 -9.71
C LEU A 133 -21.51 1.05 -10.84
N GLY A 134 -21.09 1.46 -12.04
CA GLY A 134 -21.95 1.45 -13.22
C GLY A 134 -22.58 0.07 -13.43
N GLY A 135 -23.91 -0.02 -13.34
CA GLY A 135 -24.75 -1.16 -13.71
C GLY A 135 -24.11 -2.55 -13.56
N ILE A 136 -23.80 -2.97 -12.33
CA ILE A 136 -23.37 -4.34 -12.00
C ILE A 136 -24.50 -5.35 -12.25
N GLY A 137 -24.76 -5.64 -13.52
CA GLY A 137 -25.58 -6.76 -13.95
C GLY A 137 -24.79 -8.05 -13.77
N PHE A 138 -25.10 -8.84 -12.75
CA PHE A 138 -24.62 -10.23 -12.58
C PHE A 138 -25.29 -11.20 -13.58
N GLY A 139 -25.58 -10.75 -14.80
CA GLY A 139 -26.16 -11.54 -15.88
C GLY A 139 -25.03 -12.07 -16.77
N GLY A 140 -24.83 -13.38 -16.76
CA GLY A 140 -23.67 -14.05 -17.35
C GLY A 140 -23.33 -13.64 -18.79
N LEU A 141 -22.12 -13.12 -18.97
CA LEU A 141 -21.15 -13.47 -20.02
C LEU A 141 -19.88 -12.64 -19.80
N GLY A 142 -18.75 -13.29 -19.49
CA GLY A 142 -17.38 -12.75 -19.68
C GLY A 142 -16.93 -11.58 -18.80
N ILE A 143 -15.79 -11.75 -18.13
CA ILE A 143 -15.00 -10.75 -17.37
C ILE A 143 -14.45 -9.57 -18.22
N HIS A 144 -15.05 -9.27 -19.37
CA HIS A 144 -14.64 -8.23 -20.33
C HIS A 144 -15.82 -7.34 -20.74
N GLY A 145 -16.71 -7.01 -19.80
CA GLY A 145 -17.56 -5.83 -19.97
C GLY A 145 -16.71 -4.61 -19.70
N LEU A 146 -16.38 -3.80 -20.71
CA LEU A 146 -15.81 -2.47 -20.49
C LEU A 146 -16.79 -1.69 -19.61
N ILE A 147 -16.48 -1.58 -18.32
CA ILE A 147 -17.11 -0.61 -17.45
C ILE A 147 -16.58 0.72 -17.95
N GLY A 148 -17.40 1.47 -18.67
CA GLY A 148 -17.07 2.84 -19.01
C GLY A 148 -17.23 3.70 -17.77
N VAL A 149 -16.19 3.80 -16.94
CA VAL A 149 -16.11 4.84 -15.92
C VAL A 149 -15.45 6.05 -16.57
N ARG A 150 -16.03 7.24 -16.35
CA ARG A 150 -15.51 8.47 -16.97
C ARG A 150 -14.17 8.81 -16.33
N ALA A 151 -13.11 8.84 -17.14
CA ALA A 151 -11.81 9.34 -16.74
C ALA A 151 -11.90 10.80 -16.26
N ALA A 152 -11.80 11.01 -14.94
CA ALA A 152 -11.42 12.30 -14.36
C ALA A 152 -9.93 12.26 -14.03
N LYS A 153 -9.08 12.48 -15.04
CA LYS A 153 -7.63 12.56 -14.82
C LYS A 153 -7.26 13.98 -14.37
N HIS A 154 -6.83 14.05 -13.11
CA HIS A 154 -6.21 15.18 -12.42
C HIS A 154 -7.11 16.41 -12.21
N ALA A 155 -7.91 16.37 -11.15
CA ALA A 155 -8.32 17.58 -10.45
C ALA A 155 -7.14 18.04 -9.58
N GLY A 156 -6.36 18.98 -10.09
CA GLY A 156 -5.51 19.80 -9.25
C GLY A 156 -6.37 20.64 -8.31
N GLU A 157 -5.86 20.80 -7.09
CA GLU A 157 -6.32 21.70 -6.02
C GLU A 157 -7.56 21.28 -5.21
N ALA A 158 -7.30 20.73 -4.02
CA ALA A 158 -7.89 21.23 -2.77
C ALA A 158 -7.12 20.67 -1.56
N LEU A 159 -5.98 21.28 -1.21
CA LEU A 159 -5.44 21.18 0.15
C LEU A 159 -5.43 22.58 0.76
N SER A 160 -6.61 23.09 1.13
CA SER A 160 -6.69 24.24 2.01
C SER A 160 -6.74 23.77 3.47
N ASN A 161 -5.59 23.85 4.14
CA ASN A 161 -5.45 24.08 5.58
C ASN A 161 -6.43 23.35 6.52
N ALA A 162 -6.25 22.05 6.69
CA ALA A 162 -6.56 21.34 7.94
C ALA A 162 -5.69 20.07 7.99
N GLU A 163 -5.41 19.56 9.19
CA GLU A 163 -4.56 18.41 9.56
C GLU A 163 -4.82 17.13 8.74
N ALA A 164 -4.41 17.12 7.46
CA ALA A 164 -4.61 15.99 6.58
C ALA A 164 -3.58 14.91 6.90
N CYS A 165 -4.06 13.74 7.32
CA CYS A 165 -3.19 12.60 7.57
C CYS A 165 -2.66 12.08 6.23
N ALA A 166 -1.35 11.92 6.11
CA ALA A 166 -0.68 11.55 4.86
C ALA A 166 0.39 10.49 5.10
N LEU A 167 0.68 9.72 4.06
CA LEU A 167 1.70 8.68 4.06
C LEU A 167 2.68 8.95 2.91
N SER A 168 3.98 8.84 3.18
CA SER A 168 5.01 8.95 2.13
C SER A 168 4.86 7.81 1.12
N LEU A 169 4.93 8.16 -0.17
CA LEU A 169 5.09 7.24 -1.30
C LEU A 169 6.57 6.85 -1.52
#